data_AF-A0A837HAG6-F1
#
_entry.id   AF-A0A837HAG6-F1
#
_cell.length_a   1.000
_cell.length_b   1.000
_cell.length_c   1.000
_cell.angle_alpha   90.00
_cell.angle_beta   90.00
_cell.angle_gamma   90.00
#
_symmetry.space_group_name_H-M   'P 1'
#
loop_
_entity.id
_entity.type
_entity.pdbx_description
1 polymer ?
#
loop_
_entity_poly.entity_id
_entity_poly.type
_entity_poly.pdbx_seq_one_letter_code
_entity_poly.pdbx_strand_id
1 'polypeptide(L)' 'MCNMTTTDRQRTTLFFNPQIIKHAKAQAVIEETTLTALIEKALIKYLPEQTIIKKAVIK' A
#
# COMPACT_ATOMS: atom_id res chain seq x y z
N MET A 1 -9.58 -22.34 -18.32
CA MET A 1 -9.54 -20.99 -17.71
C MET A 1 -9.72 -21.12 -16.21
N CYS A 2 -8.74 -20.72 -15.40
CA CYS A 2 -8.91 -20.62 -13.95
C CYS A 2 -9.56 -19.27 -13.61
N ASN A 3 -10.64 -19.33 -12.82
CA ASN A 3 -11.38 -18.17 -12.33
C ASN A 3 -10.50 -17.38 -11.33
N MET A 4 -10.02 -16.19 -11.69
CA MET A 4 -9.41 -15.27 -10.73
C MET A 4 -10.51 -14.65 -9.86
N THR A 5 -10.92 -15.35 -8.80
CA THR A 5 -11.71 -14.72 -7.73
C THR A 5 -10.77 -13.81 -6.93
N THR A 6 -11.00 -12.50 -7.02
CA THR A 6 -10.19 -11.36 -6.55
C THR A 6 -10.06 -11.24 -5.02
N THR A 7 -9.64 -12.30 -4.32
CA THR A 7 -9.66 -12.39 -2.84
C THR A 7 -8.27 -12.44 -2.21
N ASP A 8 -7.20 -12.16 -2.96
CA ASP A 8 -5.80 -12.26 -2.45
C ASP A 8 -5.27 -10.93 -1.88
N ARG A 9 -6.13 -10.15 -1.21
CA ARG A 9 -5.69 -8.90 -0.56
C ARG A 9 -5.47 -9.15 0.93
N GLN A 10 -4.22 -9.04 1.36
CA GLN A 10 -3.88 -9.12 2.78
C GLN A 10 -4.19 -7.79 3.47
N ARG A 11 -4.91 -7.83 4.59
CA ARG A 11 -5.18 -6.66 5.42
C ARG A 11 -4.00 -6.41 6.35
N THR A 12 -3.38 -5.23 6.24
CA THR A 12 -2.22 -4.83 7.04
C THR A 12 -2.56 -3.60 7.87
N THR A 13 -2.13 -3.59 9.13
CA THR A 13 -2.28 -2.41 10.01
C THR A 13 -1.01 -1.58 9.94
N LEU A 14 -1.17 -0.28 9.68
CA LEU A 14 -0.07 0.69 9.60
C LEU A 14 -0.33 1.80 10.63
N PHE A 15 0.72 2.21 11.33
CA PHE A 15 0.66 3.32 12.28
C PHE A 15 1.22 4.57 11.63
N PHE A 16 0.45 5.66 11.68
CA PHE A 16 0.81 6.94 11.08
C PHE A 16 0.59 8.08 12.08
N ASN A 17 1.26 9.21 11.84
CA ASN A 17 0.94 10.45 12.55
C ASN A 17 -0.53 10.84 12.26
N PRO A 18 -1.37 11.10 13.28
CA PRO A 18 -2.77 11.46 13.10
C PRO A 18 -2.99 12.68 12.19
N GLN A 19 -2.09 13.65 12.19
CA GLN A 19 -2.21 14.85 11.34
C GLN A 19 -2.10 14.47 9.86
N ILE A 20 -1.17 13.59 9.50
CA ILE A 20 -0.99 13.10 8.12
C ILE A 20 -2.25 12.36 7.65
N ILE A 21 -2.85 11.53 8.52
CA ILE A 21 -4.08 10.80 8.20
C ILE A 21 -5.25 11.74 7.96
N LYS A 22 -5.38 12.83 8.73
CA LYS A 22 -6.43 13.83 8.49
C LYS A 22 -6.30 14.47 7.12
N HIS A 23 -5.09 14.90 6.75
CA HIS A 23 -4.84 15.49 5.43
C HIS A 23 -5.06 14.48 4.30
N ALA A 24 -4.57 13.24 4.44
CA ALA A 24 -4.77 12.20 3.43
C ALA A 24 -6.25 11.83 3.23
N LYS A 25 -7.05 11.83 4.31
CA LYS A 25 -8.50 11.63 4.20
C LYS A 25 -9.18 12.76 3.43
N ALA A 26 -8.82 14.02 3.71
CA ALA A 26 -9.35 15.15 2.96
C ALA A 26 -8.98 15.05 1.47
N GLN A 27 -7.73 14.68 1.17
CA GLN A 27 -7.28 14.46 -0.21
C GLN A 27 -8.06 13.35 -0.91
N ALA A 28 -8.33 12.24 -0.22
CA ALA A 28 -9.11 11.14 -0.79
C ALA A 28 -10.52 11.57 -1.22
N VAL A 29 -11.15 12.47 -0.45
CA VAL A 29 -12.47 13.03 -0.80
C VAL A 29 -12.38 13.93 -2.03
N ILE A 30 -11.38 14.82 -2.10
CA ILE A 30 -11.18 15.74 -3.23
C ILE A 30 -10.91 14.97 -4.53
N GLU A 31 -10.12 13.90 -4.46
CA GLU A 31 -9.78 13.05 -5.61
C GLU A 31 -10.83 11.97 -5.92
N GLU A 32 -11.97 11.96 -5.21
CA GLU A 32 -13.02 10.94 -5.34
C GLU A 32 -12.46 9.49 -5.26
N THR A 33 -11.44 9.30 -4.41
CA THR A 33 -10.75 8.02 -4.22
C THR A 33 -10.80 7.56 -2.77
N THR A 34 -10.13 6.45 -2.45
CA THR A 34 -10.07 5.93 -1.08
C THR A 34 -8.72 6.19 -0.44
N LEU A 35 -8.71 6.35 0.88
CA LEU A 35 -7.47 6.43 1.66
C LEU A 35 -6.55 5.23 1.39
N THR A 36 -7.12 4.03 1.24
CA THR A 36 -6.38 2.81 0.89
C THR A 36 -5.66 2.96 -0.44
N ALA A 37 -6.35 3.45 -1.49
CA ALA A 37 -5.75 3.64 -2.80
C ALA A 37 -4.61 4.69 -2.78
N LEU A 38 -4.75 5.76 -2.01
CA LEU A 38 -3.68 6.75 -1.82
C LEU A 38 -2.45 6.14 -1.13
N ILE A 39 -2.67 5.35 -0.07
CA ILE A 39 -1.61 4.66 0.65
C ILE A 39 -0.91 3.65 -0.28
N GLU A 40 -1.66 2.87 -1.05
CA GLU A 40 -1.09 1.91 -2.00
C GLU A 40 -0.23 2.60 -3.06
N LYS A 41 -0.71 3.69 -3.67
CA LYS A 41 0.08 4.50 -4.61
C LYS A 41 1.37 5.03 -3.97
N ALA A 42 1.29 5.52 -2.74
CA ALA A 42 2.45 6.01 -2.01
C ALA A 42 3.44 4.88 -1.73
N LEU A 43 2.98 3.72 -1.24
CA LEU A 43 3.83 2.56 -0.98
C LEU A 43 4.52 2.07 -2.25
N ILE A 44 3.79 1.93 -3.35
CA ILE A 44 4.36 1.51 -4.64
C ILE A 44 5.45 2.48 -5.10
N LYS A 45 5.24 3.79 -4.94
CA LYS A 45 6.25 4.81 -5.28
C LYS A 45 7.58 4.61 -4.52
N TYR A 46 7.53 4.06 -3.32
CA TYR A 46 8.73 3.79 -2.51
C TYR A 46 9.26 2.36 -2.67
N LEU A 47 8.56 1.48 -3.40
CA LEU A 47 9.07 0.15 -3.70
C LEU A 47 10.10 0.24 -4.84
N PRO A 48 11.21 -0.50 -4.76
CA PRO A 48 12.19 -0.55 -5.84
C PRO A 48 11.57 -1.24 -7.07
N GLU A 49 11.89 -0.74 -8.27
CA GLU A 49 11.44 -1.33 -9.54
C GLU A 49 11.83 -2.81 -9.67
N GLN A 50 12.96 -3.20 -9.05
CA GLN A 50 13.38 -4.58 -8.93
C GLN A 50 13.63 -4.92 -7.46
N THR A 51 12.80 -5.80 -6.90
CA THR A 51 13.01 -6.33 -5.55
C THR A 51 13.95 -7.53 -5.64
N ILE A 52 15.27 -7.31 -5.45
CA ILE A 52 16.24 -8.41 -5.37
C ILE A 52 16.18 -9.00 -3.95
N ILE A 53 15.38 -10.05 -3.76
CA ILE A 53 15.34 -10.83 -2.51
C ILE A 53 16.59 -11.72 -2.47
N LYS A 54 17.69 -11.22 -1.88
CA LYS A 54 18.88 -12.05 -1.63
C LYS A 54 18.61 -12.94 -0.42
N LYS A 55 18.83 -14.25 -0.55
CA LYS A 55 18.83 -15.18 0.58
C LYS A 55 19.86 -14.68 1.60
N ALA A 56 19.43 -14.37 2.82
CA ALA A 56 20.37 -14.07 3.89
C ALA A 56 21.21 -15.33 4.15
N VAL A 57 22.52 -15.23 3.94
CA VAL A 57 23.47 -16.24 4.45
C VAL A 57 23.57 -15.98 5.94
N ILE A 58 22.72 -16.66 6.71
CA ILE A 58 22.86 -16.72 8.16
C ILE A 58 24.08 -17.60 8.42
N LYS A 59 25.13 -17.03 9.00
CA LYS A 59 26.30 -17.76 9.52
C LYS A 59 26.01 -18.31 10.90
#